data_AF-A0A8H3EYI3-F1
#
_entry.id   AF-A0A8H3EYI3-F1
#
_cell.length_a   1.000
_cell.length_b   1.000
_cell.length_c   1.000
_cell.angle_alpha   90.00
_cell.angle_beta   90.00
_cell.angle_gamma   90.00
#
_symmetry.space_group_name_H-M   'P 1'
#
loop_
_entity.id
_entity.type
_entity.pdbx_description
1 polymer ?
#
loop_
_entity_poly.entity_id
_entity_poly.type
_entity_poly.pdbx_seq_one_letter_code
_entity_poly.pdbx_strand_id
1 'polypeptide(L)'
;MAHLQSLSNDSWFHSIAFIPRRGCKYIGFCACLAFILLSLTWLRDIDKPIDKQTSTASSPPPQVPFKEFAFSSSDPESTLEDAGSIPNNSTVAFPPLPPPDDEEYVSLCLAIRDQPGDLNEFLAHYYYHHGIRRFYVMDDGSDPPLSYTPNFGVPPFAVPRSAVTFTYITRVPDRPQPFQHIIYADYCIKNFGERHTWMGFVDSDEFLEMRRETTLVDWLHQWENNDTVGALSVNWITHNSGGQLKRPQSDTRKGFGRCVVDLPKSNNAGDENSHVKSFAKTALFDGVNSVHYMRTADGSVSVGEKGDACGIKRPPTHDMWALHHYSVKSREQFLEKQQRGSPNNHHAAGEFWDRIEGADDYECPELAAYVP
;
A
#
# COMPACT_ATOMS: atom_id res chain seq x y z
N MET A 1 3.70 64.05 -9.23
CA MET A 1 3.09 65.22 -8.55
C MET A 1 2.28 64.65 -7.40
N ALA A 2 2.85 64.43 -6.21
CA ALA A 2 3.19 65.40 -5.15
C ALA A 2 2.00 65.77 -4.23
N HIS A 3 2.31 65.72 -2.92
CA HIS A 3 1.55 66.03 -1.69
C HIS A 3 0.64 64.91 -1.13
N LEU A 4 1.02 64.16 -0.07
CA LEU A 4 1.35 64.47 1.35
C LEU A 4 0.22 65.16 2.14
N GLN A 5 -0.31 64.43 3.13
CA GLN A 5 -0.57 64.96 4.47
C GLN A 5 -0.51 63.84 5.53
N SER A 6 0.33 64.08 6.53
CA SER A 6 0.55 63.32 7.77
C SER A 6 -0.16 63.98 8.94
N LEU A 7 -0.64 63.21 9.91
CA LEU A 7 -0.68 63.50 11.36
C LEU A 7 -0.77 62.11 12.05
N SER A 8 0.20 61.61 12.83
CA SER A 8 0.67 62.00 14.18
C SER A 8 -0.48 61.96 15.21
N ASN A 9 -0.40 61.43 16.42
CA ASN A 9 0.68 60.85 17.22
C ASN A 9 0.00 60.27 18.50
N ASP A 10 0.79 59.56 19.32
CA ASP A 10 0.66 59.41 20.77
C ASP A 10 0.21 58.04 21.36
N SER A 11 1.28 57.36 21.79
CA SER A 11 1.47 56.39 22.87
C SER A 11 0.97 56.83 24.25
N TRP A 12 0.63 55.88 25.14
CA TRP A 12 0.97 55.78 26.58
C TRP A 12 0.44 54.40 27.07
N PHE A 13 1.25 53.35 27.29
CA PHE A 13 2.07 52.94 28.47
C PHE A 13 1.33 52.59 29.79
N HIS A 14 1.82 51.48 30.38
CA HIS A 14 1.61 50.91 31.75
C HIS A 14 0.41 49.95 31.89
N SER A 15 0.52 48.73 32.44
CA SER A 15 1.30 48.33 33.63
C SER A 15 1.68 46.84 33.64
N ILE A 16 2.91 46.59 34.11
CA ILE A 16 3.39 45.31 34.65
C ILE A 16 2.87 45.19 36.09
N ALA A 17 2.36 44.02 36.48
CA ALA A 17 2.07 43.69 37.87
C ALA A 17 2.82 42.41 38.28
N PHE A 18 3.65 42.57 39.31
CA PHE A 18 4.39 41.55 40.04
C PHE A 18 3.67 41.30 41.39
N ILE A 19 4.15 40.30 42.18
CA ILE A 19 3.93 40.03 43.64
C ILE A 19 2.98 38.83 43.93
N PRO A 20 3.23 37.92 44.91
CA PRO A 20 4.49 37.33 45.43
C PRO A 20 4.41 35.81 45.77
N ARG A 21 5.53 35.25 46.25
CA ARG A 21 5.69 33.92 46.88
C ARG A 21 5.18 33.84 48.33
N ARG A 22 4.57 32.70 48.70
CA ARG A 22 4.63 31.95 49.99
C ARG A 22 4.40 30.47 49.61
N GLY A 23 5.09 29.42 50.05
CA GLY A 23 5.87 29.16 51.25
C GLY A 23 5.16 28.12 52.11
N CYS A 24 5.42 26.81 51.92
CA CYS A 24 5.26 25.78 52.97
C CYS A 24 6.14 24.54 52.68
N LYS A 25 6.66 23.94 53.75
CA LYS A 25 7.79 22.98 53.83
C LYS A 25 7.31 21.55 54.12
N TYR A 26 8.28 20.61 54.01
CA TYR A 26 8.44 19.28 54.68
C TYR A 26 7.73 18.08 54.02
N ILE A 27 8.21 16.81 53.91
CA ILE A 27 9.38 15.93 54.23
C ILE A 27 9.17 14.66 53.33
N GLY A 28 10.10 13.86 52.80
CA GLY A 28 11.56 13.73 52.92
C GLY A 28 12.10 12.43 52.27
N PHE A 29 13.41 12.20 52.49
CA PHE A 29 14.23 10.96 52.40
C PHE A 29 14.48 10.32 51.00
N CYS A 30 15.71 10.43 50.46
CA CYS A 30 16.85 9.47 50.53
C CYS A 30 16.64 8.21 49.65
N ALA A 31 17.51 7.82 48.71
CA ALA A 31 18.95 7.66 48.84
C ALA A 31 19.73 7.74 47.50
N CYS A 32 20.99 8.17 47.60
CA CYS A 32 22.01 8.24 46.56
C CYS A 32 22.82 6.94 46.44
N LEU A 33 23.30 6.69 45.21
CA LEU A 33 24.63 6.21 44.82
C LEU A 33 25.51 5.39 45.80
N ALA A 34 25.82 4.17 45.39
CA ALA A 34 27.14 3.52 45.41
C ALA A 34 27.01 2.25 44.52
N PHE A 35 27.83 1.90 43.54
CA PHE A 35 29.28 1.72 43.53
C PHE A 35 29.78 1.66 42.06
N ILE A 36 30.84 2.40 41.76
CA ILE A 36 31.74 2.18 40.62
C ILE A 36 33.02 1.54 41.19
N LEU A 37 33.52 0.48 40.55
CA LEU A 37 34.94 0.10 40.36
C LEU A 37 35.17 -1.42 40.46
N LEU A 38 36.15 -1.87 39.66
CA LEU A 38 36.64 -3.24 39.36
C LEU A 38 36.00 -3.78 38.06
N SER A 39 36.71 -3.99 36.94
CA SER A 39 38.16 -4.12 36.73
C SER A 39 38.49 -3.99 35.24
N LEU A 40 39.53 -3.21 34.95
CA LEU A 40 40.30 -3.21 33.71
C LEU A 40 40.88 -4.60 33.42
N THR A 41 40.88 -5.03 32.15
CA THR A 41 42.07 -5.26 31.31
C THR A 41 41.72 -6.21 30.16
N TRP A 42 41.77 -5.72 28.91
CA TRP A 42 42.57 -6.31 27.84
C TRP A 42 42.74 -5.26 26.73
N LEU A 43 44.01 -4.95 26.42
CA LEU A 43 44.48 -3.99 25.44
C LEU A 43 44.76 -4.70 24.11
N ARG A 44 44.66 -3.92 23.00
CA ARG A 44 45.53 -3.92 21.80
C ARG A 44 45.46 -5.15 20.88
N ASP A 45 45.62 -5.10 19.57
CA ASP A 45 45.93 -4.13 18.50
C ASP A 45 45.20 -4.73 17.26
N ILE A 46 44.90 -4.04 16.16
CA ILE A 46 45.81 -3.86 15.02
C ILE A 46 45.14 -2.92 14.01
N ASP A 47 46.00 -2.10 13.45
CA ASP A 47 45.81 -0.95 12.60
C ASP A 47 46.16 -1.30 11.13
N LYS A 48 45.48 -0.64 10.16
CA LYS A 48 45.86 -0.35 8.74
C LYS A 48 45.60 -1.38 7.61
N PRO A 49 45.56 -0.94 6.32
CA PRO A 49 45.18 0.36 5.76
C PRO A 49 44.14 0.30 4.61
N ILE A 50 43.60 1.48 4.29
CA ILE A 50 42.78 1.79 3.12
C ILE A 50 43.69 2.16 1.94
N ASP A 51 43.46 1.57 0.76
CA ASP A 51 44.04 2.04 -0.50
C ASP A 51 42.95 2.59 -1.44
N LYS A 52 43.23 3.79 -1.97
CA LYS A 52 42.50 4.45 -3.06
C LYS A 52 43.17 4.08 -4.38
N GLN A 53 42.39 3.84 -5.44
CA GLN A 53 42.79 4.24 -6.80
C GLN A 53 41.59 4.52 -7.73
N THR A 54 41.51 5.80 -8.11
CA THR A 54 41.24 6.44 -9.41
C THR A 54 40.28 5.88 -10.47
N SER A 55 39.54 6.84 -11.05
CA SER A 55 38.62 6.83 -12.19
C SER A 55 39.24 6.58 -13.57
N THR A 56 38.45 6.02 -14.50
CA THR A 56 38.40 6.43 -15.94
C THR A 56 37.04 6.10 -16.57
N ALA A 57 36.69 6.83 -17.63
CA ALA A 57 35.36 7.01 -18.21
C ALA A 57 34.92 5.99 -19.31
N SER A 58 33.59 5.93 -19.47
CA SER A 58 32.75 5.66 -20.66
C SER A 58 32.98 4.44 -21.57
N SER A 59 31.98 3.56 -21.61
CA SER A 59 31.63 2.69 -22.75
C SER A 59 30.13 2.33 -22.66
N PRO A 60 29.39 2.21 -23.79
CA PRO A 60 27.96 1.91 -23.80
C PRO A 60 27.69 0.46 -23.32
N PRO A 61 26.49 0.13 -22.80
CA PRO A 61 26.26 -1.14 -22.13
C PRO A 61 26.28 -2.31 -23.13
N PRO A 62 26.86 -3.47 -22.74
CA PRO A 62 26.91 -4.65 -23.58
C PRO A 62 25.53 -5.33 -23.64
N GLN A 63 25.16 -5.84 -24.82
CA GLN A 63 24.05 -6.77 -24.94
C GLN A 63 24.39 -8.06 -24.18
N VAL A 64 23.60 -8.38 -23.17
CA VAL A 64 23.80 -9.58 -22.34
C VAL A 64 23.11 -10.77 -23.03
N PRO A 65 23.83 -11.87 -23.33
CA PRO A 65 23.19 -13.07 -23.82
C PRO A 65 22.36 -13.72 -22.70
N PHE A 66 21.16 -14.15 -23.07
CA PHE A 66 20.23 -14.91 -22.24
C PHE A 66 20.94 -16.11 -21.60
N LYS A 67 21.10 -16.08 -20.27
CA LYS A 67 21.46 -17.27 -19.48
C LYS A 67 20.15 -17.85 -18.94
N GLU A 68 19.87 -19.10 -19.28
CA GLU A 68 18.90 -19.92 -18.55
C GLU A 68 19.24 -19.84 -17.05
N PHE A 69 18.39 -19.18 -16.28
CA PHE A 69 18.44 -19.26 -14.83
C PHE A 69 17.62 -20.48 -14.41
N ALA A 70 18.30 -21.55 -14.05
CA ALA A 70 17.70 -22.65 -13.30
C ALA A 70 17.28 -22.12 -11.92
N PHE A 71 15.97 -22.08 -11.68
CA PHE A 71 15.38 -21.66 -10.41
C PHE A 71 15.64 -22.75 -9.35
N SER A 72 16.32 -22.40 -8.26
CA SER A 72 16.46 -23.25 -7.08
C SER A 72 15.23 -23.06 -6.21
N SER A 73 14.22 -23.91 -6.38
CA SER A 73 13.05 -23.99 -5.51
C SER A 73 13.46 -24.55 -4.14
N SER A 74 13.52 -23.68 -3.13
CA SER A 74 13.62 -24.11 -1.72
C SER A 74 12.53 -23.48 -0.87
N ASP A 75 11.31 -23.42 -1.41
CA ASP A 75 10.09 -23.33 -0.62
C ASP A 75 9.47 -24.74 -0.58
N PRO A 76 8.95 -25.20 0.57
CA PRO A 76 8.35 -26.51 0.66
C PRO A 76 7.16 -26.58 -0.30
N GLU A 77 7.26 -27.50 -1.24
CA GLU A 77 6.24 -27.88 -2.21
C GLU A 77 4.95 -28.28 -1.48
N SER A 78 4.07 -27.31 -1.25
CA SER A 78 2.67 -27.62 -0.97
C SER A 78 2.03 -27.97 -2.31
N THR A 79 1.90 -29.26 -2.59
CA THR A 79 0.98 -29.76 -3.61
C THR A 79 -0.43 -29.31 -3.23
N LEU A 80 -0.84 -28.14 -3.71
CA LEU A 80 -2.23 -27.71 -3.68
C LEU A 80 -2.81 -28.06 -5.04
N GLU A 81 -3.55 -29.16 -5.03
CA GLU A 81 -4.45 -29.54 -6.10
C GLU A 81 -5.39 -28.37 -6.43
N ASP A 82 -5.61 -28.21 -7.73
CA ASP A 82 -6.65 -27.43 -8.41
C ASP A 82 -7.66 -26.75 -7.44
N ALA A 83 -7.54 -25.43 -7.29
CA ALA A 83 -8.47 -24.64 -6.49
C ALA A 83 -9.86 -24.80 -7.11
N GLY A 84 -10.66 -25.69 -6.51
CA GLY A 84 -11.94 -26.15 -7.05
C GLY A 84 -12.78 -25.00 -7.59
N SER A 85 -13.04 -25.04 -8.89
CA SER A 85 -14.03 -24.21 -9.54
C SER A 85 -15.37 -24.34 -8.80
N ILE A 86 -16.02 -23.22 -8.48
CA ILE A 86 -17.41 -23.25 -8.02
C ILE A 86 -18.21 -24.04 -9.07
N PRO A 87 -19.06 -25.01 -8.68
CA PRO A 87 -19.89 -25.75 -9.62
C PRO A 87 -20.64 -24.77 -10.53
N ASN A 88 -20.56 -25.03 -11.85
CA ASN A 88 -21.01 -24.22 -13.00
C ASN A 88 -22.47 -23.70 -12.97
N ASN A 89 -23.20 -23.84 -11.87
CA ASN A 89 -24.62 -23.52 -11.76
C ASN A 89 -24.92 -22.28 -10.90
N SER A 90 -23.91 -21.48 -10.56
CA SER A 90 -24.08 -20.16 -9.94
C SER A 90 -23.39 -19.10 -10.79
N THR A 91 -23.80 -18.96 -12.05
CA THR A 91 -23.51 -17.74 -12.79
C THR A 91 -24.23 -16.59 -12.09
N VAL A 92 -23.50 -15.85 -11.26
CA VAL A 92 -23.96 -14.55 -10.78
C VAL A 92 -24.20 -13.71 -12.03
N ALA A 93 -25.45 -13.55 -12.41
CA ALA A 93 -25.81 -12.79 -13.59
C ALA A 93 -25.55 -11.32 -13.31
N PHE A 94 -24.51 -10.76 -13.92
CA PHE A 94 -24.22 -9.34 -13.84
C PHE A 94 -25.19 -8.57 -14.75
N PRO A 95 -25.72 -7.42 -14.30
CA PRO A 95 -26.48 -6.57 -15.20
C PRO A 95 -25.57 -6.14 -16.36
N PRO A 96 -26.10 -6.05 -17.60
CA PRO A 96 -25.30 -5.63 -18.75
C PRO A 96 -24.77 -4.22 -18.50
N LEU A 97 -23.45 -4.08 -18.56
CA LEU A 97 -22.77 -2.79 -18.53
C LEU A 97 -22.82 -2.15 -19.92
N PRO A 98 -22.78 -0.81 -20.03
CA PRO A 98 -22.57 -0.15 -21.32
C PRO A 98 -21.26 -0.66 -21.96
N PRO A 99 -21.05 -0.46 -23.28
CA PRO A 99 -19.76 -0.73 -23.90
C PRO A 99 -18.61 -0.04 -23.13
N PRO A 100 -17.40 -0.63 -23.08
CA PRO A 100 -16.24 0.02 -22.47
C PRO A 100 -15.97 1.37 -23.15
N ASP A 101 -15.62 2.38 -22.37
CA ASP A 101 -15.08 3.65 -22.87
C ASP A 101 -13.61 3.44 -23.25
N ASP A 102 -13.10 4.18 -24.24
CA ASP A 102 -11.67 4.17 -24.59
C ASP A 102 -10.80 4.61 -23.39
N GLU A 103 -11.36 5.40 -22.47
CA GLU A 103 -10.69 5.76 -21.20
C GLU A 103 -10.69 4.63 -20.14
N GLU A 104 -11.37 3.50 -20.38
CA GLU A 104 -11.39 2.33 -19.50
C GLU A 104 -10.29 1.32 -19.84
N TYR A 105 -9.16 1.77 -20.39
CA TYR A 105 -8.00 0.91 -20.70
C TYR A 105 -7.50 0.11 -19.48
N VAL A 106 -7.50 0.73 -18.29
CA VAL A 106 -7.16 0.11 -17.01
C VAL A 106 -8.36 0.18 -16.07
N SER A 107 -8.69 -0.97 -15.46
CA SER A 107 -9.70 -1.07 -14.41
C SER A 107 -9.09 -1.51 -13.07
N LEU A 108 -9.82 -1.31 -11.97
CA LEU A 108 -9.46 -1.88 -10.67
C LEU A 108 -10.53 -2.83 -10.15
N CYS A 109 -10.08 -3.98 -9.65
CA CYS A 109 -10.88 -4.96 -8.94
C CYS A 109 -10.51 -4.95 -7.45
N LEU A 110 -11.50 -4.70 -6.59
CA LEU A 110 -11.33 -4.63 -5.15
C LEU A 110 -12.13 -5.74 -4.48
N ALA A 111 -11.48 -6.54 -3.66
CA ALA A 111 -12.15 -7.40 -2.69
C ALA A 111 -12.21 -6.66 -1.36
N ILE A 112 -13.40 -6.34 -0.87
CA ILE A 112 -13.58 -5.46 0.29
C ILE A 112 -14.71 -5.96 1.18
N ARG A 113 -14.59 -5.75 2.50
CA ARG A 113 -15.60 -6.13 3.48
C ARG A 113 -15.60 -5.16 4.65
N ASP A 114 -16.77 -4.68 5.07
CA ASP A 114 -16.98 -3.74 6.19
C ASP A 114 -15.93 -2.62 6.29
N GLN A 115 -15.57 -2.00 5.15
CA GLN A 115 -14.65 -0.85 5.07
C GLN A 115 -15.26 0.36 4.35
N PRO A 116 -16.47 0.81 4.72
CA PRO A 116 -17.08 1.97 4.07
C PRO A 116 -16.25 3.24 4.23
N GLY A 117 -15.48 3.37 5.32
CA GLY A 117 -14.64 4.54 5.59
C GLY A 117 -13.43 4.69 4.66
N ASP A 118 -12.97 3.60 4.05
CA ASP A 118 -11.78 3.62 3.17
C ASP A 118 -12.18 3.81 1.70
N LEU A 119 -13.37 3.31 1.32
CA LEU A 119 -13.79 3.19 -0.06
C LEU A 119 -13.85 4.52 -0.83
N ASN A 120 -14.41 5.57 -0.23
CA ASN A 120 -14.57 6.86 -0.91
C ASN A 120 -13.22 7.51 -1.24
N GLU A 121 -12.31 7.57 -0.25
CA GLU A 121 -10.97 8.14 -0.44
C GLU A 121 -10.17 7.33 -1.47
N PHE A 122 -10.27 6.00 -1.42
CA PHE A 122 -9.66 5.10 -2.40
C PHE A 122 -10.14 5.40 -3.82
N LEU A 123 -11.46 5.42 -4.03
CA LEU A 123 -12.04 5.62 -5.37
C LEU A 123 -11.65 6.99 -5.93
N ALA A 124 -11.75 8.04 -5.12
CA ALA A 124 -11.37 9.38 -5.52
C ALA A 124 -9.87 9.47 -5.86
N HIS A 125 -9.01 8.82 -5.07
CA HIS A 125 -7.57 8.82 -5.31
C HIS A 125 -7.22 8.23 -6.68
N TYR A 126 -7.73 7.04 -6.99
CA TYR A 126 -7.44 6.39 -8.26
C TYR A 126 -8.15 7.07 -9.45
N TYR A 127 -9.34 7.62 -9.24
CA TYR A 127 -10.09 8.30 -10.29
C TYR A 127 -9.44 9.64 -10.66
N TYR A 128 -9.21 10.52 -9.69
CA TYR A 128 -8.74 11.88 -9.97
C TYR A 128 -7.24 11.97 -10.18
N HIS A 129 -6.45 11.14 -9.50
CA HIS A 129 -4.99 11.28 -9.53
C HIS A 129 -4.29 10.29 -10.47
N HIS A 130 -4.91 9.14 -10.75
CA HIS A 130 -4.29 8.08 -11.56
C HIS A 130 -5.03 7.75 -12.86
N GLY A 131 -6.12 8.46 -13.15
CA GLY A 131 -6.84 8.31 -14.41
C GLY A 131 -7.68 7.04 -14.52
N ILE A 132 -7.88 6.27 -13.43
CA ILE A 132 -8.69 5.05 -13.47
C ILE A 132 -10.17 5.41 -13.60
N ARG A 133 -10.85 4.92 -14.64
CA ARG A 133 -12.26 5.23 -14.92
C ARG A 133 -13.25 4.13 -14.57
N ARG A 134 -12.77 2.93 -14.26
CA ARG A 134 -13.61 1.76 -13.99
C ARG A 134 -13.18 1.02 -12.72
N PHE A 135 -14.12 0.84 -11.81
CA PHE A 135 -13.94 0.10 -10.56
C PHE A 135 -14.96 -1.03 -10.45
N TYR A 136 -14.47 -2.19 -10.03
CA TYR A 136 -15.26 -3.36 -9.69
C TYR A 136 -15.12 -3.64 -8.20
N VAL A 137 -16.13 -3.26 -7.43
CA VAL A 137 -16.18 -3.44 -5.98
C VAL A 137 -16.88 -4.76 -5.69
N MET A 138 -16.08 -5.76 -5.33
CA MET A 138 -16.53 -7.07 -4.89
C MET A 138 -16.68 -7.04 -3.37
N ASP A 139 -17.90 -6.76 -2.93
CA ASP A 139 -18.28 -6.68 -1.53
C ASP A 139 -18.45 -8.10 -0.96
N ASP A 140 -17.49 -8.56 -0.16
CA ASP A 140 -17.44 -9.89 0.46
C ASP A 140 -18.40 -10.01 1.66
N GLY A 141 -19.65 -9.60 1.47
CA GLY A 141 -20.73 -9.73 2.43
C GLY A 141 -20.64 -8.76 3.59
N SER A 142 -20.42 -7.48 3.29
CA SER A 142 -20.50 -6.40 4.29
C SER A 142 -21.90 -6.24 4.86
N ASP A 143 -21.99 -5.80 6.11
CA ASP A 143 -23.26 -5.49 6.76
C ASP A 143 -23.26 -4.07 7.37
N PRO A 144 -24.03 -3.11 6.80
CA PRO A 144 -24.83 -3.24 5.57
C PRO A 144 -23.94 -3.34 4.31
N PRO A 145 -24.50 -3.78 3.15
CA PRO A 145 -23.76 -3.81 1.90
C PRO A 145 -23.17 -2.45 1.54
N LEU A 146 -21.95 -2.43 1.02
CA LEU A 146 -21.19 -1.21 0.73
C LEU A 146 -21.83 -0.35 -0.36
N SER A 147 -22.68 -0.94 -1.21
CA SER A 147 -23.50 -0.19 -2.17
C SER A 147 -24.51 0.75 -1.50
N TYR A 148 -24.85 0.50 -0.23
CA TYR A 148 -25.69 1.37 0.60
C TYR A 148 -24.87 2.30 1.51
N THR A 149 -23.54 2.37 1.35
CA THR A 149 -22.68 3.22 2.18
C THR A 149 -23.25 4.64 2.21
N PRO A 150 -23.67 5.15 3.39
CA PRO A 150 -24.12 6.52 3.51
C PRO A 150 -22.98 7.44 3.07
N ASN A 151 -23.31 8.45 2.25
CA ASN A 151 -22.34 9.38 1.67
C ASN A 151 -21.39 8.79 0.61
N PHE A 152 -21.69 7.62 0.03
CA PHE A 152 -21.02 7.22 -1.19
C PHE A 152 -21.18 8.30 -2.27
N GLY A 153 -20.08 8.72 -2.89
CA GLY A 153 -20.12 9.72 -3.95
C GLY A 153 -20.46 11.14 -3.46
N VAL A 154 -20.28 11.45 -2.17
CA VAL A 154 -20.45 12.81 -1.62
C VAL A 154 -19.10 13.55 -1.60
N PRO A 155 -19.06 14.85 -1.94
CA PRO A 155 -17.83 15.64 -1.88
C PRO A 155 -17.14 15.59 -0.50
N PRO A 156 -15.81 15.65 -0.44
CA PRO A 156 -14.88 15.91 -1.56
C PRO A 156 -14.55 14.67 -2.41
N PHE A 157 -14.93 13.46 -1.99
CA PHE A 157 -14.51 12.20 -2.62
C PHE A 157 -15.50 11.66 -3.66
N ALA A 158 -16.28 12.55 -4.28
CA ALA A 158 -17.40 12.15 -5.12
C ALA A 158 -16.97 11.66 -6.50
N VAL A 159 -16.87 10.34 -6.73
CA VAL A 159 -16.70 9.78 -8.09
C VAL A 159 -18.04 9.55 -8.79
N PRO A 160 -18.10 9.57 -10.13
CA PRO A 160 -19.34 9.22 -10.85
C PRO A 160 -19.82 7.82 -10.50
N ARG A 161 -21.10 7.68 -10.13
CA ARG A 161 -21.70 6.37 -9.81
C ARG A 161 -21.57 5.37 -10.98
N SER A 162 -21.56 5.87 -12.21
CA SER A 162 -21.36 5.10 -13.43
C SER A 162 -19.96 4.51 -13.57
N ALA A 163 -18.94 5.01 -12.84
CA ALA A 163 -17.58 4.47 -12.83
C ALA A 163 -17.45 3.20 -11.97
N VAL A 164 -18.41 2.94 -11.07
CA VAL A 164 -18.30 1.91 -10.04
C VAL A 164 -19.36 0.83 -10.23
N THR A 165 -18.94 -0.42 -10.33
CA THR A 165 -19.82 -1.59 -10.32
C THR A 165 -19.72 -2.26 -8.96
N PHE A 166 -20.84 -2.34 -8.24
CA PHE A 166 -20.91 -3.05 -6.96
C PHE A 166 -21.48 -4.44 -7.16
N THR A 167 -20.78 -5.43 -6.63
CA THR A 167 -21.21 -6.83 -6.58
C THR A 167 -21.21 -7.27 -5.14
N TYR A 168 -22.40 -7.54 -4.59
CA TYR A 168 -22.53 -8.12 -3.27
C TYR A 168 -22.39 -9.64 -3.34
N ILE A 169 -21.48 -10.19 -2.56
CA ILE A 169 -21.19 -11.62 -2.49
C ILE A 169 -21.63 -12.12 -1.12
N THR A 170 -22.73 -12.88 -1.10
CA THR A 170 -23.23 -13.49 0.13
C THR A 170 -22.21 -14.48 0.70
N ARG A 171 -21.84 -14.32 1.97
CA ARG A 171 -20.96 -15.28 2.63
C ARG A 171 -21.71 -16.56 2.95
N VAL A 172 -21.09 -17.69 2.61
CA VAL A 172 -21.54 -19.04 3.00
C VAL A 172 -20.49 -19.69 3.92
N PRO A 173 -20.90 -20.52 4.89
CA PRO A 173 -19.98 -21.11 5.87
C PRO A 173 -18.83 -21.91 5.25
N ASP A 174 -19.12 -22.68 4.19
CA ASP A 174 -18.17 -23.63 3.57
C ASP A 174 -17.57 -23.10 2.26
N ARG A 175 -17.32 -21.79 2.20
CA ARG A 175 -16.71 -21.20 1.00
C ARG A 175 -15.25 -21.66 0.83
N PRO A 176 -14.77 -21.82 -0.42
CA PRO A 176 -13.39 -22.19 -0.65
C PRO A 176 -12.45 -21.08 -0.15
N GLN A 177 -11.25 -21.47 0.29
CA GLN A 177 -10.23 -20.55 0.78
C GLN A 177 -8.92 -20.72 0.01
N PRO A 178 -8.17 -19.63 -0.25
CA PRO A 178 -8.50 -18.23 0.09
C PRO A 178 -9.54 -17.63 -0.87
N PHE A 179 -10.68 -17.18 -0.34
CA PHE A 179 -11.82 -16.74 -1.16
C PHE A 179 -11.50 -15.52 -2.05
N GLN A 180 -10.52 -14.70 -1.66
CA GLN A 180 -10.05 -13.56 -2.45
C GLN A 180 -9.50 -13.99 -3.83
N HIS A 181 -8.92 -15.19 -3.96
CA HIS A 181 -8.45 -15.71 -5.24
C HIS A 181 -9.63 -15.93 -6.20
N ILE A 182 -10.75 -16.46 -5.69
CA ILE A 182 -11.99 -16.67 -6.44
C ILE A 182 -12.58 -15.33 -6.84
N ILE A 183 -12.58 -14.33 -5.96
CA ILE A 183 -13.05 -12.98 -6.30
C ILE A 183 -12.27 -12.44 -7.51
N TYR A 184 -10.95 -12.50 -7.48
CA TYR A 184 -10.13 -11.96 -8.56
C TYR A 184 -10.26 -12.75 -9.88
N ALA A 185 -10.22 -14.08 -9.84
CA ALA A 185 -10.32 -14.89 -11.05
C ALA A 185 -11.76 -14.95 -11.59
N ASP A 186 -12.72 -15.33 -10.76
CA ASP A 186 -14.06 -15.70 -11.22
C ASP A 186 -15.03 -14.51 -11.23
N TYR A 187 -14.91 -13.56 -10.30
CA TYR A 187 -15.79 -12.39 -10.27
C TYR A 187 -15.25 -11.25 -11.12
N CYS A 188 -13.94 -11.01 -11.07
CA CYS A 188 -13.32 -9.91 -11.81
C CYS A 188 -12.90 -10.31 -13.23
N ILE A 189 -11.88 -11.17 -13.37
CA ILE A 189 -11.33 -11.50 -14.70
C ILE A 189 -12.38 -12.14 -15.61
N LYS A 190 -13.07 -13.19 -15.14
CA LYS A 190 -14.03 -13.91 -15.99
C LYS A 190 -15.21 -13.06 -16.49
N ASN A 191 -15.67 -12.07 -15.71
CA ASN A 191 -16.85 -11.27 -16.09
C ASN A 191 -16.49 -9.93 -16.73
N PHE A 192 -15.31 -9.39 -16.41
CA PHE A 192 -14.95 -8.02 -16.78
C PHE A 192 -13.59 -7.91 -17.45
N GLY A 193 -12.77 -8.97 -17.46
CA GLY A 193 -11.43 -8.96 -18.05
C GLY A 193 -11.42 -8.58 -19.53
N GLU A 194 -12.35 -9.11 -20.33
CA GLU A 194 -12.44 -8.82 -21.77
C GLU A 194 -12.76 -7.35 -22.11
N ARG A 195 -13.13 -6.54 -21.11
CA ARG A 195 -13.49 -5.13 -21.28
C ARG A 195 -12.31 -4.18 -21.15
N HIS A 196 -11.17 -4.68 -20.67
CA HIS A 196 -10.02 -3.87 -20.30
C HIS A 196 -8.75 -4.56 -20.77
N THR A 197 -7.72 -3.78 -21.16
CA THR A 197 -6.40 -4.36 -21.43
C THR A 197 -5.73 -4.75 -20.12
N TRP A 198 -5.86 -3.90 -19.10
CA TRP A 198 -5.27 -4.14 -17.78
C TRP A 198 -6.32 -4.08 -16.67
N MET A 199 -6.09 -4.92 -15.65
CA MET A 199 -6.85 -4.90 -14.42
C MET A 199 -5.90 -4.91 -13.22
N GLY A 200 -6.01 -3.92 -12.35
CA GLY A 200 -5.31 -3.86 -11.08
C GLY A 200 -6.08 -4.55 -9.96
N PHE A 201 -5.35 -5.23 -9.10
CA PHE A 201 -5.87 -5.91 -7.92
C PHE A 201 -5.24 -5.29 -6.69
N VAL A 202 -5.96 -4.36 -6.08
CA VAL A 202 -5.47 -3.49 -5.02
C VAL A 202 -6.49 -3.47 -3.89
N ASP A 203 -6.03 -3.45 -2.65
CA ASP A 203 -6.88 -3.43 -1.46
C ASP A 203 -7.30 -1.99 -1.12
N SER A 204 -8.43 -1.82 -0.42
CA SER A 204 -8.99 -0.48 -0.16
C SER A 204 -8.15 0.37 0.81
N ASP A 205 -7.17 -0.22 1.47
CA ASP A 205 -6.18 0.44 2.32
C ASP A 205 -4.82 0.64 1.62
N GLU A 206 -4.77 0.52 0.30
CA GLU A 206 -3.57 0.71 -0.51
C GLU A 206 -3.74 1.85 -1.52
N PHE A 207 -2.75 2.74 -1.59
CA PHE A 207 -2.81 3.95 -2.41
C PHE A 207 -1.51 4.13 -3.21
N LEU A 208 -1.66 4.26 -4.53
CA LEU A 208 -0.51 4.44 -5.42
C LEU A 208 0.05 5.87 -5.34
N GLU A 209 1.36 6.00 -5.23
CA GLU A 209 2.11 7.24 -5.39
C GLU A 209 2.74 7.28 -6.79
N MET A 210 2.70 8.44 -7.47
CA MET A 210 3.53 8.70 -8.65
C MET A 210 4.73 9.56 -8.25
N ARG A 211 5.93 9.01 -8.37
CA ARG A 211 7.20 9.68 -8.01
C ARG A 211 7.91 10.32 -9.19
N ARG A 212 7.40 10.08 -10.40
CA ARG A 212 7.90 10.59 -11.67
C ARG A 212 6.73 11.11 -12.50
N GLU A 213 7.05 11.86 -13.55
CA GLU A 213 6.05 12.44 -14.45
C GLU A 213 5.30 11.39 -15.29
N THR A 214 5.87 10.19 -15.46
CA THR A 214 5.22 9.09 -16.17
C THR A 214 4.05 8.55 -15.37
N THR A 215 2.83 8.66 -15.92
CA THR A 215 1.64 8.09 -15.28
C THR A 215 1.66 6.56 -15.34
N LEU A 216 0.90 5.91 -14.46
CA LEU A 216 0.70 4.46 -14.51
C LEU A 216 0.19 4.01 -15.88
N VAL A 217 -0.81 4.72 -16.41
CA VAL A 217 -1.45 4.39 -17.70
C VAL A 217 -0.45 4.54 -18.85
N ASP A 218 0.33 5.62 -18.89
CA ASP A 218 1.36 5.84 -19.91
C ASP A 218 2.42 4.74 -19.90
N TRP A 219 2.78 4.27 -18.71
CA TRP A 219 3.72 3.17 -18.59
C TRP A 219 3.12 1.86 -19.08
N LEU A 220 1.88 1.55 -18.70
CA LEU A 220 1.20 0.32 -19.13
C LEU A 220 0.99 0.27 -20.66
N HIS A 221 0.76 1.41 -21.31
CA HIS A 221 0.70 1.49 -22.78
C HIS A 221 2.01 1.11 -23.46
N GLN A 222 3.18 1.39 -22.86
CA GLN A 222 4.47 1.00 -23.43
C GLN A 222 4.63 -0.52 -23.56
N TRP A 223 3.91 -1.27 -22.72
CA TRP A 223 3.97 -2.72 -22.68
C TRP A 223 2.81 -3.39 -23.40
N GLU A 224 1.80 -2.65 -23.85
CA GLU A 224 0.56 -3.18 -24.42
C GLU A 224 0.80 -4.29 -25.44
N ASN A 225 1.62 -3.99 -26.46
CA ASN A 225 1.96 -4.90 -27.57
C ASN A 225 3.13 -5.85 -27.28
N ASN A 226 3.61 -5.91 -26.03
CA ASN A 226 4.66 -6.82 -25.62
C ASN A 226 4.09 -8.01 -24.84
N ASP A 227 3.92 -9.14 -25.53
CA ASP A 227 3.35 -10.35 -24.94
C ASP A 227 4.29 -11.07 -23.96
N THR A 228 5.55 -10.63 -23.83
CA THR A 228 6.44 -11.17 -22.78
C THR A 228 6.12 -10.59 -21.40
N VAL A 229 5.35 -9.50 -21.32
CA VAL A 229 4.97 -8.86 -20.06
C VAL A 229 3.48 -9.05 -19.81
N GLY A 230 3.17 -9.91 -18.83
CA GLY A 230 1.80 -10.26 -18.45
C GLY A 230 1.28 -9.45 -17.25
N ALA A 231 2.15 -8.87 -16.43
CA ALA A 231 1.73 -8.01 -15.32
C ALA A 231 2.80 -6.99 -14.90
N LEU A 232 2.35 -5.90 -14.29
CA LEU A 232 3.18 -4.98 -13.50
C LEU A 232 2.99 -5.31 -12.01
N SER A 233 4.08 -5.48 -11.29
CA SER A 233 4.12 -5.61 -9.83
C SER A 233 4.64 -4.32 -9.20
N VAL A 234 3.88 -3.74 -8.27
CA VAL A 234 4.25 -2.51 -7.55
C VAL A 234 4.51 -2.83 -6.09
N ASN A 235 5.70 -2.48 -5.60
CA ASN A 235 6.10 -2.72 -4.21
C ASN A 235 5.34 -1.86 -3.21
N TRP A 236 5.08 -2.43 -2.05
CA TRP A 236 4.50 -1.71 -0.93
C TRP A 236 5.48 -0.73 -0.29
N ILE A 237 4.92 0.33 0.29
CA ILE A 237 5.49 1.08 1.41
C ILE A 237 4.49 1.00 2.54
N THR A 238 4.86 0.34 3.63
CA THR A 238 3.94 0.05 4.73
C THR A 238 3.88 1.21 5.71
N HIS A 239 2.68 1.64 6.07
CA HIS A 239 2.45 2.66 7.10
C HIS A 239 2.24 2.03 8.46
N ASN A 240 2.79 2.66 9.50
CA ASN A 240 2.46 2.33 10.88
C ASN A 240 1.34 3.23 11.42
N SER A 241 0.97 3.04 12.68
CA SER A 241 -0.13 3.76 13.32
C SER A 241 0.21 5.21 13.69
N GLY A 242 1.49 5.58 13.68
CA GLY A 242 1.99 6.83 14.28
C GLY A 242 1.65 6.95 15.77
N GLY A 243 1.47 5.81 16.46
CA GLY A 243 1.04 5.74 17.86
C GLY A 243 -0.43 6.07 18.10
N GLN A 244 -1.25 6.19 17.05
CA GLN A 244 -2.65 6.59 17.18
C GLN A 244 -3.52 5.46 17.73
N LEU A 245 -4.18 5.74 18.84
CA LEU A 245 -5.09 4.79 19.48
C LEU A 245 -6.51 4.83 18.90
N LYS A 246 -6.92 5.99 18.36
CA LYS A 246 -8.26 6.27 17.86
C LYS A 246 -8.20 6.70 16.40
N ARG A 247 -9.29 6.47 15.67
CA ARG A 247 -9.40 6.93 14.29
C ARG A 247 -9.20 8.45 14.23
N PRO A 248 -8.29 8.97 13.38
CA PRO A 248 -8.13 10.41 13.22
C PRO A 248 -9.39 11.03 12.61
N GLN A 249 -9.56 12.34 12.82
CA GLN A 249 -10.61 13.10 12.13
C GLN A 249 -10.31 13.30 10.64
N SER A 250 -9.04 13.23 10.25
CA SER A 250 -8.59 13.28 8.86
C SER A 250 -8.78 11.93 8.17
N ASP A 251 -8.76 11.96 6.85
CA ASP A 251 -8.77 10.76 6.00
C ASP A 251 -7.47 9.95 6.13
N THR A 252 -7.45 8.72 5.60
CA THR A 252 -6.36 7.75 5.79
C THR A 252 -5.02 8.34 5.37
N ARG A 253 -4.94 8.92 4.16
CA ARG A 253 -3.65 9.40 3.62
C ARG A 253 -3.04 10.56 4.39
N LYS A 254 -3.89 11.38 5.02
CA LYS A 254 -3.46 12.51 5.87
C LYS A 254 -3.26 12.12 7.32
N GLY A 255 -4.01 11.13 7.78
CA GLY A 255 -4.00 10.67 9.17
C GLY A 255 -2.77 9.87 9.52
N PHE A 256 -2.18 9.15 8.56
CA PHE A 256 -1.02 8.29 8.78
C PHE A 256 0.09 8.70 7.81
N GLY A 257 1.17 9.28 8.34
CA GLY A 257 2.27 9.84 7.55
C GLY A 257 3.63 9.28 7.94
N ARG A 258 3.67 8.08 8.52
CA ARG A 258 4.90 7.41 8.96
C ARG A 258 5.01 6.04 8.31
N CYS A 259 6.13 5.80 7.66
CA CYS A 259 6.39 4.61 6.86
C CYS A 259 7.51 3.78 7.46
N VAL A 260 7.35 2.47 7.39
CA VAL A 260 8.38 1.49 7.79
C VAL A 260 9.55 1.55 6.80
N VAL A 261 10.77 1.51 7.34
CA VAL A 261 12.03 1.47 6.58
C VAL A 261 12.18 0.15 5.84
N ASP A 262 12.64 0.21 4.59
CA ASP A 262 12.99 -0.99 3.83
C ASP A 262 14.13 -1.76 4.50
N LEU A 263 13.93 -3.06 4.69
CA LEU A 263 14.99 -3.89 5.22
C LEU A 263 15.98 -4.26 4.10
N PRO A 264 17.29 -4.28 4.39
CA PRO A 264 18.27 -4.76 3.42
C PRO A 264 17.99 -6.23 3.08
N LYS A 265 18.38 -6.66 1.86
CA LYS A 265 18.29 -8.05 1.37
C LYS A 265 18.77 -9.02 2.47
N SER A 266 17.86 -9.55 3.25
CA SER A 266 18.16 -10.62 4.19
C SER A 266 17.01 -11.61 4.14
N ASN A 267 17.37 -12.87 4.29
CA ASN A 267 16.53 -14.04 4.03
C ASN A 267 15.44 -14.24 5.10
N ASN A 268 15.06 -13.17 5.80
CA ASN A 268 14.11 -13.22 6.91
C ASN A 268 12.70 -12.94 6.37
N ALA A 269 11.76 -13.81 6.72
CA ALA A 269 10.35 -13.48 6.68
C ALA A 269 10.12 -12.20 7.52
N GLY A 270 9.50 -11.17 6.94
CA GLY A 270 9.15 -9.95 7.67
C GLY A 270 9.42 -8.61 6.97
N ASP A 271 10.03 -8.59 5.78
CA ASP A 271 10.09 -7.36 4.98
C ASP A 271 8.76 -7.13 4.25
N GLU A 272 7.85 -6.41 4.90
CA GLU A 272 6.52 -6.09 4.38
C GLU A 272 6.60 -5.27 3.09
N ASN A 273 7.60 -4.41 2.93
CA ASN A 273 7.74 -3.58 1.73
C ASN A 273 8.18 -4.41 0.50
N SER A 274 8.73 -5.63 0.70
CA SER A 274 9.04 -6.55 -0.40
C SER A 274 7.82 -7.14 -1.09
N HIS A 275 6.65 -7.10 -0.43
CA HIS A 275 5.39 -7.52 -1.04
C HIS A 275 4.96 -6.52 -2.13
N VAL A 276 4.11 -7.02 -3.02
CA VAL A 276 3.64 -6.29 -4.19
C VAL A 276 2.13 -6.44 -4.34
N LYS A 277 1.54 -5.57 -5.15
CA LYS A 277 0.27 -5.83 -5.83
C LYS A 277 0.45 -5.72 -7.33
N SER A 278 -0.49 -6.30 -8.07
CA SER A 278 -0.35 -6.46 -9.51
C SER A 278 -1.42 -5.73 -10.31
N PHE A 279 -0.98 -5.18 -11.43
CA PHE A 279 -1.81 -4.81 -12.58
C PHE A 279 -1.53 -5.85 -13.66
N ALA A 280 -2.48 -6.76 -13.92
CA ALA A 280 -2.31 -7.84 -14.88
C ALA A 280 -2.93 -7.45 -16.23
N LYS A 281 -2.29 -7.85 -17.32
CA LYS A 281 -2.94 -7.90 -18.63
C LYS A 281 -4.00 -8.99 -18.59
N THR A 282 -5.22 -8.62 -18.89
CA THR A 282 -6.37 -9.53 -18.80
C THR A 282 -6.25 -10.69 -19.79
N ALA A 283 -5.72 -10.43 -21.00
CA ALA A 283 -5.50 -11.43 -22.04
C ALA A 283 -4.37 -12.44 -21.71
N LEU A 284 -3.47 -12.08 -20.80
CA LEU A 284 -2.36 -12.95 -20.36
C LEU A 284 -2.54 -13.42 -18.91
N PHE A 285 -3.74 -13.31 -18.35
CA PHE A 285 -4.03 -13.78 -17.01
C PHE A 285 -4.25 -15.30 -17.00
N ASP A 286 -3.53 -16.02 -16.13
CA ASP A 286 -3.63 -17.49 -16.01
C ASP A 286 -4.09 -17.94 -14.60
N GLY A 287 -4.18 -17.00 -13.64
CA GLY A 287 -4.71 -17.29 -12.31
C GLY A 287 -4.10 -16.43 -11.21
N VAL A 288 -4.48 -16.74 -9.97
CA VAL A 288 -3.98 -16.07 -8.77
C VAL A 288 -3.03 -17.02 -8.06
N ASN A 289 -1.73 -16.71 -8.04
CA ASN A 289 -0.76 -17.49 -7.26
C ASN A 289 -0.82 -17.09 -5.78
N SER A 290 -0.90 -15.79 -5.51
CA SER A 290 -1.30 -15.25 -4.22
C SER A 290 -2.09 -13.95 -4.42
N VAL A 291 -2.74 -13.46 -3.36
CA VAL A 291 -3.40 -12.14 -3.34
C VAL A 291 -2.45 -10.95 -3.62
N HIS A 292 -1.14 -11.20 -3.72
CA HIS A 292 -0.09 -10.22 -3.99
C HIS A 292 0.41 -10.28 -5.44
N TYR A 293 0.44 -11.47 -6.08
CA TYR A 293 1.00 -11.64 -7.42
C TYR A 293 0.15 -12.59 -8.28
N MET A 294 -0.11 -12.14 -9.50
CA MET A 294 -0.89 -12.88 -10.50
C MET A 294 -0.01 -13.85 -11.28
N ARG A 295 -0.58 -14.98 -11.69
CA ARG A 295 0.04 -15.90 -12.64
C ARG A 295 -0.29 -15.44 -14.06
N THR A 296 0.71 -15.49 -14.91
CA THR A 296 0.64 -15.02 -16.29
C THR A 296 0.79 -16.17 -17.27
N ALA A 297 0.11 -16.11 -18.41
CA ALA A 297 0.04 -17.15 -19.43
C ALA A 297 1.22 -17.08 -20.42
N ASP A 298 1.35 -18.10 -21.27
CA ASP A 298 2.19 -18.11 -22.48
C ASP A 298 3.69 -17.77 -22.26
N GLY A 299 4.21 -18.09 -21.06
CA GLY A 299 5.59 -17.79 -20.69
C GLY A 299 5.87 -16.31 -20.47
N SER A 300 4.84 -15.46 -20.46
CA SER A 300 4.94 -14.06 -20.06
C SER A 300 5.24 -13.94 -18.56
N VAL A 301 5.82 -12.82 -18.15
CA VAL A 301 6.25 -12.59 -16.77
C VAL A 301 5.59 -11.35 -16.16
N SER A 302 5.54 -11.33 -14.83
CA SER A 302 5.33 -10.10 -14.06
C SER A 302 6.64 -9.31 -14.01
N VAL A 303 6.59 -8.00 -14.21
CA VAL A 303 7.76 -7.12 -14.13
C VAL A 303 7.57 -6.04 -13.07
N GLY A 304 8.67 -5.55 -12.53
CA GLY A 304 8.68 -4.36 -11.67
C GLY A 304 8.80 -3.09 -12.51
N GLU A 305 8.91 -1.95 -11.82
CA GLU A 305 8.99 -0.65 -12.48
C GLU A 305 10.15 -0.53 -13.49
N LYS A 306 11.27 -1.24 -13.29
CA LYS A 306 12.42 -1.19 -14.20
C LYS A 306 12.30 -2.16 -15.39
N GLY A 307 11.15 -2.82 -15.55
CA GLY A 307 10.94 -3.88 -16.53
C GLY A 307 11.67 -5.19 -16.18
N ASP A 308 12.21 -5.29 -14.97
CA ASP A 308 12.85 -6.49 -14.46
C ASP A 308 11.80 -7.50 -14.00
N ALA A 309 11.93 -8.77 -14.40
CA ALA A 309 11.01 -9.81 -13.97
C ALA A 309 10.97 -9.92 -12.44
N CYS A 310 9.78 -9.84 -11.83
CA CYS A 310 9.65 -9.95 -10.38
C CYS A 310 8.31 -10.53 -9.92
N GLY A 311 8.41 -11.40 -8.90
CA GLY A 311 7.31 -11.66 -7.95
C GLY A 311 7.50 -10.76 -6.72
N ILE A 312 7.65 -11.35 -5.54
CA ILE A 312 8.16 -10.63 -4.35
C ILE A 312 9.54 -10.04 -4.69
N LYS A 313 9.70 -8.73 -4.53
CA LYS A 313 10.91 -8.01 -4.96
C LYS A 313 11.75 -7.61 -3.76
N ARG A 314 12.99 -8.11 -3.69
CA ARG A 314 13.96 -7.84 -2.62
C ARG A 314 15.29 -7.35 -3.21
N PRO A 315 15.74 -6.11 -2.94
CA PRO A 315 15.03 -5.11 -2.15
C PRO A 315 13.83 -4.59 -2.93
N PRO A 316 12.82 -4.01 -2.25
CA PRO A 316 11.77 -3.28 -2.93
C PRO A 316 12.36 -2.10 -3.74
N THR A 317 11.64 -1.68 -4.77
CA THR A 317 12.01 -0.50 -5.57
C THR A 317 10.81 0.42 -5.68
N HIS A 318 11.03 1.72 -5.46
CA HIS A 318 9.99 2.75 -5.44
C HIS A 318 10.44 4.01 -6.19
N ASP A 319 11.14 3.85 -7.32
CA ASP A 319 11.73 4.96 -8.07
C ASP A 319 10.71 5.71 -8.95
N MET A 320 9.69 5.01 -9.44
CA MET A 320 8.61 5.49 -10.29
C MET A 320 7.28 5.47 -9.56
N TRP A 321 6.97 4.38 -8.86
CA TRP A 321 5.75 4.29 -8.06
C TRP A 321 6.00 3.60 -6.73
N ALA A 322 5.18 3.95 -5.75
CA ALA A 322 5.12 3.27 -4.46
C ALA A 322 3.65 2.96 -4.15
N LEU A 323 3.36 1.75 -3.67
CA LEU A 323 2.02 1.41 -3.21
C LEU A 323 1.96 1.53 -1.69
N HIS A 324 1.41 2.65 -1.21
CA HIS A 324 1.34 2.93 0.22
C HIS A 324 0.27 2.05 0.88
N HIS A 325 0.66 1.12 1.74
CA HIS A 325 -0.23 0.17 2.40
C HIS A 325 -0.47 0.57 3.86
N TYR A 326 -1.70 0.99 4.15
CA TYR A 326 -2.17 1.40 5.47
C TYR A 326 -2.72 0.21 6.24
N SER A 327 -1.85 -0.76 6.49
CA SER A 327 -2.22 -2.10 6.94
C SER A 327 -2.76 -2.14 8.38
N VAL A 328 -2.23 -1.31 9.27
CA VAL A 328 -2.59 -1.25 10.70
C VAL A 328 -3.49 -0.07 11.06
N LYS A 329 -3.24 1.13 10.52
CA LYS A 329 -3.94 2.38 10.88
C LYS A 329 -3.94 2.58 12.41
N SER A 330 -4.95 3.28 12.96
CA SER A 330 -5.08 3.44 14.40
C SER A 330 -5.38 2.10 15.10
N ARG A 331 -5.06 1.98 16.39
CA ARG A 331 -5.34 0.75 17.17
C ARG A 331 -6.81 0.35 17.14
N GLU A 332 -7.72 1.33 17.19
CA GLU A 332 -9.16 1.11 17.04
C GLU A 332 -9.51 0.48 15.69
N GLN A 333 -9.01 1.03 14.59
CA GLN A 333 -9.25 0.49 13.24
C GLN A 333 -8.62 -0.90 13.04
N PHE A 334 -7.46 -1.15 13.66
CA PHE A 334 -6.84 -2.46 13.62
C PHE A 334 -7.70 -3.53 14.32
N LEU A 335 -8.27 -3.20 15.48
CA LEU A 335 -9.17 -4.09 16.20
C LEU A 335 -10.47 -4.34 15.40
N GLU A 336 -11.01 -3.33 14.72
CA GLU A 336 -12.14 -3.48 13.79
C GLU A 336 -11.78 -4.46 12.64
N LYS A 337 -10.60 -4.30 12.03
CA LYS A 337 -10.07 -5.21 10.99
C LYS A 337 -9.94 -6.65 11.49
N GLN A 338 -9.46 -6.84 12.72
CA GLN A 338 -9.37 -8.16 13.35
C GLN A 338 -10.75 -8.80 13.60
N GLN A 339 -11.72 -8.04 14.08
CA GLN A 339 -13.08 -8.53 14.38
C GLN A 339 -13.82 -8.97 13.12
N ARG A 340 -13.65 -8.23 12.02
CA ARG A 340 -14.16 -8.62 10.71
C ARG A 340 -13.58 -9.96 10.24
N GLY A 341 -12.36 -10.25 10.64
CA GLY A 341 -11.58 -11.41 10.21
C GLY A 341 -10.61 -11.02 9.10
N SER A 342 -9.37 -11.47 9.26
CA SER A 342 -8.31 -11.30 8.28
C SER A 342 -8.22 -12.57 7.42
N PRO A 343 -7.83 -12.47 6.13
CA PRO A 343 -7.41 -13.64 5.35
C PRO A 343 -6.30 -14.44 6.05
N ASN A 344 -5.51 -13.75 6.88
CA ASN A 344 -4.42 -14.30 7.68
C ASN A 344 -4.87 -14.43 9.15
N ASN A 345 -4.80 -15.66 9.68
CA ASN A 345 -5.24 -16.12 11.01
C ASN A 345 -5.12 -15.12 12.18
N HIS A 346 -6.08 -15.14 13.13
CA HIS A 346 -6.17 -14.18 14.25
C HIS A 346 -4.94 -14.14 15.20
N HIS A 347 -4.25 -15.26 15.40
CA HIS A 347 -3.02 -15.29 16.21
C HIS A 347 -1.86 -14.50 15.56
N ALA A 348 -1.79 -14.51 14.23
CA ALA A 348 -0.80 -13.73 13.48
C ALA A 348 -1.09 -12.22 13.52
N ALA A 349 -2.30 -11.79 13.90
CA ALA A 349 -2.66 -10.39 13.87
C ALA A 349 -2.01 -9.59 15.01
N GLY A 350 -1.83 -10.17 16.21
CA GLY A 350 -1.06 -9.52 17.28
C GLY A 350 0.42 -9.33 16.89
N GLU A 351 1.03 -10.41 16.41
CA GLU A 351 2.42 -10.41 15.93
C GLU A 351 2.62 -9.46 14.75
N PHE A 352 1.63 -9.34 13.85
CA PHE A 352 1.66 -8.39 12.74
C PHE A 352 1.67 -6.94 13.25
N TRP A 353 0.80 -6.59 14.20
CA TRP A 353 0.80 -5.25 14.80
C TRP A 353 2.15 -4.93 15.44
N ASP A 354 2.67 -5.83 16.28
CA ASP A 354 3.94 -5.62 16.97
C ASP A 354 5.11 -5.54 15.98
N ARG A 355 5.06 -6.28 14.87
CA ARG A 355 6.06 -6.19 13.79
C ARG A 355 6.04 -4.84 13.09
N ILE A 356 4.88 -4.31 12.72
CA ILE A 356 4.77 -3.01 12.05
C ILE A 356 5.14 -1.86 12.99
N GLU A 357 4.62 -1.87 14.22
CA GLU A 357 4.87 -0.80 15.19
C GLU A 357 6.28 -0.84 15.78
N GLY A 358 6.92 -2.02 15.80
CA GLY A 358 8.28 -2.20 16.30
C GLY A 358 9.37 -1.97 15.25
N ALA A 359 9.01 -1.72 13.99
CA ALA A 359 9.97 -1.49 12.92
C ALA A 359 10.50 -0.04 12.92
N ASP A 360 11.74 0.13 12.45
CA ASP A 360 12.29 1.46 12.19
C ASP A 360 11.42 2.18 11.16
N ASP A 361 11.17 3.47 11.36
CA ASP A 361 10.26 4.25 10.54
C ASP A 361 10.79 5.67 10.22
N TYR A 362 10.13 6.33 9.27
CA TYR A 362 10.45 7.70 8.85
C TYR A 362 9.17 8.46 8.45
N GLU A 363 9.25 9.80 8.44
CA GLU A 363 8.16 10.66 7.94
C GLU A 363 8.01 10.49 6.42
N CYS A 364 6.80 10.17 5.96
CA CYS A 364 6.45 9.98 4.55
C CYS A 364 5.12 10.69 4.20
N PRO A 365 5.15 12.03 4.04
CA PRO A 365 3.95 12.84 3.86
C PRO A 365 3.43 12.87 2.41
N GLU A 366 4.03 12.12 1.48
CA GLU A 366 3.80 12.24 0.04
C GLU A 366 2.32 12.02 -0.33
N LEU A 367 1.69 11.01 0.27
CA LEU A 367 0.28 10.68 0.03
C LEU A 367 -0.69 11.72 0.60
N ALA A 368 -0.27 12.53 1.57
CA ALA A 368 -1.10 13.59 2.14
C ALA A 368 -1.25 14.80 1.19
N ALA A 369 -0.36 14.94 0.20
CA ALA A 369 -0.38 16.02 -0.78
C ALA A 369 -1.48 15.88 -1.83
N TYR A 370 -2.00 14.67 -2.03
CA TYR A 370 -3.09 14.39 -2.96
C TYR A 370 -4.43 14.89 -2.36
N VAL A 371 -5.02 15.92 -2.97
CA VAL A 371 -6.31 16.48 -2.55
C VAL A 371 -7.33 16.22 -3.65
N PRO A 372 -8.47 15.57 -3.33
CA PRO A 372 -9.55 15.35 -4.30
C PRO A 372 -10.15 16.64 -4.84
#